data_AF-A0A2N1HTF1-F1
#
_entry.id   AF-A0A2N1HTF1-F1
#
_cell.length_a   1.000
_cell.length_b   1.000
_cell.length_c   1.000
_cell.angle_alpha   90.00
_cell.angle_beta   90.00
_cell.angle_gamma   90.00
#
_symmetry.space_group_name_H-M   'P 1'
#
loop_
_entity.id
_entity.type
_entity.pdbx_description
1 polymer ?
#
loop_
_entity_poly.entity_id
_entity_poly.type
_entity_poly.pdbx_seq_one_letter_code
_entity_poly.pdbx_strand_id
1 'polypeptide(L)'
;MNRLKVIIIASFLGVLYAYLSIYIIGIGAAIAIPANILTPVVEAYPTVAFATVDLITIGLPLIAASFVFLVAVRYFNSRNSYFPYLVLFVPFCIQHIYLFVIMGQLQDWVFTLGTVLPRYIAILGFAYYFAKRAVNQARAAFS
;
A
#
# COMPACT_ATOMS: atom_id res chain seq x y z
N MET A 1 21.83 -0.65 15.05
CA MET A 1 21.07 -1.68 15.81
C MET A 1 21.34 -3.07 15.22
N ASN A 2 21.20 -4.17 15.98
CA ASN A 2 21.38 -5.54 15.46
C ASN A 2 20.32 -5.82 14.36
N ARG A 3 20.73 -6.43 13.24
CA ARG A 3 19.88 -6.75 12.08
C ARG A 3 18.62 -7.53 12.48
N LEU A 4 18.76 -8.50 13.39
CA LEU A 4 17.63 -9.29 13.87
C LEU A 4 16.57 -8.42 14.57
N LYS A 5 17.00 -7.45 15.39
CA LYS A 5 16.09 -6.53 16.08
C LYS A 5 15.32 -5.65 15.11
N VAL A 6 15.99 -5.15 14.06
CA VAL A 6 15.35 -4.34 13.01
C VAL A 6 14.31 -5.16 12.25
N ILE A 7 14.61 -6.42 11.94
CA ILE A 7 13.67 -7.34 11.28
C ILE A 7 12.44 -7.58 12.16
N ILE A 8 12.63 -7.86 13.45
CA ILE A 8 11.53 -8.08 14.40
C ILE A 8 10.63 -6.83 14.46
N ILE A 9 11.22 -5.64 14.60
CA ILE A 9 10.48 -4.37 14.60
C ILE A 9 9.71 -4.19 13.28
N ALA A 10 10.36 -4.41 12.14
CA ALA A 10 9.71 -4.29 10.83
C ALA A 10 8.52 -5.25 10.69
N SER A 11 8.64 -6.49 11.18
CA SER A 11 7.53 -7.46 11.19
C SER A 11 6.34 -6.94 12.01
N PHE A 12 6.58 -6.44 13.23
CA PHE A 12 5.51 -5.89 14.07
C PHE A 12 4.85 -4.65 13.44
N LEU A 13 5.64 -3.74 12.89
CA LEU A 13 5.11 -2.59 12.15
C LEU A 13 4.32 -3.03 10.92
N GLY A 14 4.72 -4.12 10.26
CA GLY A 14 4.01 -4.69 9.12
C GLY A 14 2.66 -5.25 9.49
N VAL A 15 2.57 -5.98 10.61
CA VAL A 15 1.30 -6.48 11.16
C VAL A 15 0.39 -5.31 11.55
N LEU A 16 0.93 -4.28 12.21
CA LEU A 16 0.17 -3.09 12.57
C LEU A 16 -0.35 -2.34 11.33
N TYR A 17 0.48 -2.18 10.29
CA TYR A 17 0.06 -1.58 9.03
C TYR A 17 -1.04 -2.38 8.34
N ALA A 18 -0.92 -3.71 8.30
CA ALA A 18 -1.94 -4.59 7.75
C ALA A 18 -3.27 -4.51 8.53
N TYR A 19 -3.21 -4.43 9.87
CA TYR A 19 -4.40 -4.22 10.68
C TYR A 19 -5.06 -2.87 10.40
N LEU A 20 -4.29 -1.77 10.37
CA LEU A 20 -4.81 -0.44 10.08
C LEU A 20 -5.39 -0.31 8.68
N SER A 21 -4.86 -1.06 7.70
CA SER A 21 -5.35 -0.99 6.32
C SER A 21 -6.83 -1.38 6.22
N ILE A 22 -7.32 -2.29 7.08
CA ILE A 22 -8.74 -2.70 7.10
C ILE A 22 -9.63 -1.50 7.42
N TYR A 23 -9.26 -0.71 8.43
CA TYR A 23 -10.00 0.50 8.81
C TYR A 23 -9.92 1.57 7.73
N ILE A 24 -8.73 1.77 7.14
CA ILE A 24 -8.54 2.74 6.06
C ILE A 24 -9.41 2.38 4.85
N ILE A 25 -9.45 1.10 4.46
CA ILE A 25 -10.31 0.61 3.39
C ILE A 25 -11.78 0.84 3.74
N GLY A 26 -12.21 0.51 4.96
CA GLY A 26 -13.59 0.70 5.40
C GLY A 26 -14.04 2.16 5.34
N ILE A 27 -13.19 3.08 5.80
CA ILE A 27 -13.46 4.53 5.73
C ILE A 27 -13.45 5.01 4.29
N GLY A 28 -12.44 4.63 3.50
CA GLY A 28 -12.29 5.04 2.11
C GLY A 28 -13.45 4.57 1.21
N ALA A 29 -13.95 3.36 1.46
CA ALA A 29 -15.13 2.81 0.78
C ALA A 29 -16.43 3.57 1.13
N ALA A 30 -16.47 4.24 2.28
CA ALA A 30 -17.62 5.04 2.70
C ALA A 30 -17.57 6.49 2.20
N ILE A 31 -16.50 6.92 1.50
CA ILE A 31 -16.39 8.26 0.94
C ILE A 31 -17.38 8.38 -0.23
N ALA A 32 -18.43 9.18 -0.04
CA ALA A 32 -19.42 9.46 -1.06
C ALA A 32 -18.84 10.37 -2.15
N ILE A 33 -18.99 9.96 -3.41
CA ILE A 33 -18.60 10.76 -4.57
C ILE A 33 -19.87 11.28 -5.26
N PRO A 34 -19.95 12.59 -5.55
CA PRO A 34 -21.12 13.17 -6.20
C PRO A 34 -21.44 12.51 -7.55
N ALA A 35 -22.69 12.08 -7.72
CA ALA A 35 -23.13 11.37 -8.92
C ALA A 35 -22.98 12.21 -10.19
N ASN A 36 -23.23 13.52 -10.12
CA ASN A 36 -23.05 14.43 -11.26
C ASN A 36 -21.61 14.46 -11.82
N ILE A 37 -20.61 14.10 -11.01
CA ILE A 37 -19.21 14.00 -11.43
C ILE A 37 -18.91 12.58 -11.93
N LEU A 38 -19.41 11.56 -11.23
CA LEU A 38 -19.02 10.17 -11.47
C LEU A 38 -19.81 9.52 -12.62
N THR A 39 -21.11 9.77 -12.73
CA THR A 39 -22.00 9.17 -13.73
C THR A 39 -21.50 9.29 -15.18
N PRO A 40 -21.10 10.48 -15.69
CA PRO A 40 -20.66 10.57 -17.09
C PRO A 40 -19.40 9.74 -17.38
N VAL A 41 -18.52 9.58 -16.39
CA VAL A 41 -17.30 8.79 -16.54
C VAL A 41 -17.60 7.30 -16.40
N VAL A 42 -18.53 6.91 -15.52
CA VAL A 42 -18.94 5.52 -15.34
C VAL A 42 -19.64 4.98 -16.58
N GLU A 43 -20.47 5.78 -17.24
CA GLU A 43 -21.17 5.37 -18.48
C GLU A 43 -20.19 5.13 -19.64
N ALA A 44 -19.13 5.93 -19.75
CA ALA A 44 -18.13 5.78 -20.80
C ALA A 44 -17.04 4.74 -20.47
N TYR A 45 -16.53 4.76 -19.23
CA TYR A 45 -15.36 4.00 -18.78
C TYR A 45 -15.50 3.54 -17.31
N PRO A 46 -16.37 2.55 -17.02
CA PRO A 46 -16.70 2.16 -15.65
C PRO A 46 -15.45 1.71 -14.85
N THR A 47 -14.61 0.86 -15.45
CA THR A 47 -13.38 0.37 -14.79
C THR A 47 -12.44 1.51 -14.41
N VAL A 48 -12.25 2.49 -15.31
CA VAL A 48 -11.35 3.63 -15.07
C VAL A 48 -11.91 4.54 -13.98
N ALA A 49 -13.23 4.79 -14.03
CA ALA A 49 -13.91 5.58 -13.02
C ALA A 49 -13.71 4.97 -11.63
N PHE A 50 -14.06 3.69 -11.45
CA PHE A 50 -13.93 3.01 -10.16
C PHE A 50 -12.48 2.81 -9.73
N ALA A 51 -11.54 2.55 -10.64
CA ALA A 51 -10.11 2.49 -10.32
C ALA A 51 -9.58 3.82 -9.77
N THR A 52 -10.02 4.93 -10.37
CA THR A 52 -9.60 6.28 -9.96
C THR A 52 -10.16 6.62 -8.59
N VAL A 53 -11.45 6.33 -8.37
CA VAL A 53 -12.10 6.46 -7.06
C VAL A 53 -11.36 5.64 -6.01
N ASP A 54 -11.14 4.35 -6.27
CA ASP A 54 -10.45 3.43 -5.36
C ASP A 54 -9.03 3.90 -5.01
N LEU A 55 -8.28 4.36 -6.02
CA LEU A 55 -6.94 4.90 -5.82
C LEU A 55 -6.93 6.15 -4.95
N ILE A 56 -7.89 7.06 -5.15
CA ILE A 56 -7.96 8.33 -4.41
C ILE A 56 -8.46 8.10 -2.98
N THR A 57 -9.56 7.37 -2.81
CA THR A 57 -10.25 7.23 -1.51
C THR A 57 -9.60 6.20 -0.61
N ILE A 58 -8.91 5.20 -1.17
CA ILE A 58 -8.26 4.12 -0.40
C ILE A 58 -6.76 4.09 -0.65
N GLY A 59 -6.33 4.12 -1.91
CA GLY A 59 -4.91 3.99 -2.25
C GLY A 59 -4.02 5.08 -1.67
N LEU A 60 -4.40 6.35 -1.82
CA LEU A 60 -3.64 7.49 -1.27
C LEU A 60 -3.58 7.46 0.27
N PRO A 61 -4.68 7.22 1.01
CA PRO A 61 -4.62 7.01 2.45
C PRO A 61 -3.70 5.86 2.88
N LEU A 62 -3.73 4.72 2.17
CA LEU A 62 -2.81 3.60 2.45
C LEU A 62 -1.35 3.98 2.19
N ILE A 63 -1.06 4.70 1.11
CA ILE A 63 0.27 5.24 0.84
C ILE A 63 0.73 6.16 1.97
N ALA A 64 -0.13 7.09 2.41
CA ALA A 64 0.17 8.00 3.50
C ALA A 64 0.45 7.25 4.81
N ALA A 65 -0.35 6.24 5.15
CA ALA A 65 -0.10 5.39 6.30
C ALA A 65 1.22 4.61 6.17
N SER A 66 1.48 4.01 5.00
CA SER A 66 2.70 3.25 4.74
C SER A 66 3.96 4.11 4.88
N PHE A 67 3.88 5.40 4.54
CA PHE A 67 5.00 6.34 4.65
C PHE A 67 5.48 6.47 6.10
N VAL A 68 4.56 6.53 7.07
CA VAL A 68 4.91 6.59 8.51
C VAL A 68 5.72 5.36 8.92
N PHE A 69 5.27 4.18 8.53
CA PHE A 69 5.96 2.92 8.84
C PHE A 69 7.31 2.79 8.12
N LEU A 70 7.38 3.22 6.87
CA LEU A 70 8.60 3.26 6.08
C LEU A 70 9.66 4.17 6.72
N VAL A 71 9.25 5.33 7.22
CA VAL A 71 10.12 6.26 7.96
C VAL A 71 10.60 5.63 9.27
N ALA A 72 9.71 4.95 10.01
CA ALA A 72 10.09 4.25 11.23
C ALA A 72 11.13 3.15 10.96
N VAL A 73 10.91 2.31 9.93
CA VAL A 73 11.88 1.28 9.52
C VAL A 73 13.21 1.92 9.10
N ARG A 74 13.17 3.02 8.35
CA ARG A 74 14.38 3.75 7.94
C ARG A 74 15.20 4.21 9.15
N TYR A 75 14.56 4.76 10.16
CA TYR A 75 15.22 5.23 11.38
C TYR A 75 16.02 4.12 12.07
N PHE A 76 15.47 2.90 12.11
CA PHE A 76 16.11 1.75 12.74
C PHE A 76 17.11 1.00 11.84
N ASN A 77 16.99 1.13 10.52
CA ASN A 77 17.75 0.38 9.52
C ASN A 77 19.11 1.02 9.20
N SER A 78 20.03 0.99 10.17
CA SER A 78 21.35 1.61 10.09
C SER A 78 22.36 0.94 9.13
N ARG A 79 21.98 -0.11 8.39
CA ARG A 79 22.90 -0.93 7.56
C ARG A 79 22.57 -0.92 6.06
N ASN A 80 21.78 0.04 5.59
CA ASN A 80 21.52 0.24 4.16
C ASN A 80 20.98 -1.02 3.45
N SER A 81 20.14 -1.78 4.15
CA SER A 81 19.58 -3.03 3.65
C SER A 81 18.17 -2.83 3.16
N TYR A 82 17.82 -3.44 2.03
CA TYR A 82 16.43 -3.47 1.54
C TYR A 82 15.53 -4.41 2.37
N PHE A 83 16.13 -5.38 3.07
CA PHE A 83 15.39 -6.49 3.67
C PHE A 83 14.36 -6.08 4.72
N PRO A 84 14.63 -5.15 5.66
CA PRO A 84 13.61 -4.71 6.62
C PRO A 84 12.38 -4.06 5.97
N TYR A 85 12.56 -3.35 4.86
CA TYR A 85 11.43 -2.78 4.12
C TYR A 85 10.58 -3.85 3.44
N LEU A 86 11.20 -4.93 2.95
CA LEU A 86 10.46 -6.08 2.42
C LEU A 86 9.64 -6.75 3.53
N VAL A 87 10.28 -7.02 4.67
CA VAL A 87 9.63 -7.67 5.83
C VAL A 87 8.43 -6.86 6.33
N LEU A 88 8.52 -5.52 6.32
CA LEU A 88 7.41 -4.62 6.66
C LEU A 88 6.15 -4.89 5.81
N PHE A 89 6.30 -5.15 4.51
CA PHE A 89 5.17 -5.30 3.59
C PHE A 89 4.61 -6.72 3.51
N VAL A 90 5.33 -7.74 4.00
CA VAL A 90 4.87 -9.14 3.92
C VAL A 90 3.47 -9.35 4.53
N PRO A 91 3.17 -8.89 5.77
CA PRO A 91 1.84 -9.07 6.35
C PRO A 91 0.74 -8.37 5.54
N PHE A 92 1.02 -7.14 5.07
CA PHE A 92 0.11 -6.40 4.21
C PHE A 92 -0.19 -7.16 2.92
N CYS A 93 0.83 -7.64 2.22
CA CYS A 93 0.64 -8.38 0.96
C CYS A 93 -0.17 -9.66 1.18
N ILE A 94 0.14 -10.45 2.23
CA ILE A 94 -0.60 -11.69 2.53
C ILE A 94 -2.08 -11.38 2.78
N GLN A 95 -2.37 -10.41 3.63
CA GLN A 95 -3.75 -10.03 3.95
C GLN A 95 -4.51 -9.52 2.72
N HIS A 96 -3.88 -8.71 1.86
CA HIS A 96 -4.55 -8.15 0.69
C HIS A 96 -4.68 -9.14 -0.46
N ILE A 97 -3.77 -10.11 -0.59
CA ILE A 97 -3.97 -11.25 -1.50
C ILE A 97 -5.22 -12.02 -1.08
N TYR A 98 -5.38 -12.30 0.22
CA TYR A 98 -6.57 -12.97 0.74
C TYR A 98 -7.86 -12.18 0.44
N LEU A 99 -7.88 -10.87 0.74
CA LEU A 99 -9.02 -10.00 0.46
C LEU A 99 -9.33 -9.91 -1.05
N PHE A 100 -8.28 -9.81 -1.88
CA PHE A 100 -8.42 -9.77 -3.33
C PHE A 100 -9.05 -11.05 -3.87
N VAL A 101 -8.68 -12.22 -3.35
CA VAL A 101 -9.28 -13.50 -3.74
C VAL A 101 -10.76 -13.55 -3.39
N ILE A 102 -11.15 -13.07 -2.21
CA ILE A 102 -12.56 -13.01 -1.81
C ILE A 102 -13.36 -12.07 -2.73
N MET A 103 -12.83 -10.89 -3.03
CA MET A 103 -13.51 -9.92 -3.91
C MET A 103 -13.73 -10.48 -5.31
N GLY A 104 -12.70 -11.12 -5.90
CA GLY A 104 -12.80 -11.73 -7.22
C GLY A 104 -13.74 -12.93 -7.30
N GLN A 105 -14.10 -13.56 -6.17
CA GLN A 105 -15.16 -14.58 -6.15
C GLN A 105 -16.57 -13.98 -6.16
N LEU A 106 -16.73 -12.76 -5.65
CA LEU A 106 -18.01 -12.06 -5.55
C LEU A 106 -18.34 -11.23 -6.81
N GLN A 107 -17.33 -10.88 -7.60
CA GLN A 107 -17.43 -10.02 -8.79
C GLN A 107 -16.66 -10.62 -9.97
N ASP A 108 -16.80 -10.02 -11.16
CA ASP A 108 -15.97 -10.39 -12.31
C ASP A 108 -14.48 -10.10 -12.04
N TRP A 109 -13.62 -11.07 -12.38
CA TRP A 109 -12.18 -10.98 -12.13
C TRP A 109 -11.50 -9.87 -12.93
N VAL A 110 -11.93 -9.62 -14.17
CA VAL A 110 -11.35 -8.57 -15.02
C VAL A 110 -11.68 -7.21 -14.46
N PHE A 111 -12.94 -7.00 -14.04
CA PHE A 111 -13.36 -5.78 -13.37
C PHE A 111 -12.63 -5.57 -12.04
N THR A 112 -12.52 -6.62 -11.22
CA THR A 112 -11.82 -6.56 -9.92
C THR A 112 -10.33 -6.22 -10.11
N LEU A 113 -9.66 -6.85 -11.07
CA LEU A 113 -8.27 -6.52 -11.43
C LEU A 113 -8.15 -5.08 -11.92
N GLY A 114 -9.01 -4.67 -12.85
CA GLY A 114 -8.97 -3.34 -13.45
C GLY A 114 -9.19 -2.21 -12.45
N THR A 115 -9.97 -2.45 -11.40
CA THR A 115 -10.29 -1.45 -10.37
C THR A 115 -9.28 -1.43 -9.23
N VAL A 116 -8.86 -2.59 -8.74
CA VAL A 116 -8.06 -2.70 -7.50
C VAL A 116 -6.55 -2.73 -7.75
N LEU A 117 -6.10 -3.30 -8.89
CA LEU A 117 -4.66 -3.45 -9.17
C LEU A 117 -3.91 -2.11 -9.22
N PRO A 118 -4.46 -1.00 -9.80
CA PRO A 118 -3.78 0.29 -9.82
C PRO A 118 -3.36 0.78 -8.44
N ARG A 119 -4.21 0.57 -7.42
CA ARG A 119 -3.91 0.90 -6.02
C ARG A 119 -2.68 0.17 -5.51
N TYR A 120 -2.59 -1.15 -5.73
CA TYR A 120 -1.45 -1.93 -5.23
C TYR A 120 -0.16 -1.59 -5.99
N ILE A 121 -0.24 -1.31 -7.29
CA ILE A 121 0.91 -0.83 -8.07
C ILE A 121 1.43 0.48 -7.46
N ALA A 122 0.54 1.42 -7.16
CA ALA A 122 0.93 2.70 -6.56
C ALA A 122 1.58 2.53 -5.17
N ILE A 123 0.98 1.71 -4.29
CA ILE A 123 1.51 1.44 -2.94
C ILE A 123 2.89 0.79 -3.00
N LEU A 124 3.04 -0.28 -3.78
CA LEU A 124 4.31 -1.01 -3.88
C LEU A 124 5.37 -0.20 -4.62
N GLY A 125 4.98 0.55 -5.65
CA GLY A 125 5.85 1.48 -6.37
C GLY A 125 6.40 2.58 -5.45
N PHE A 126 5.55 3.18 -4.63
CA PHE A 126 5.96 4.16 -3.62
C PHE A 126 6.91 3.55 -2.58
N ALA A 127 6.56 2.38 -2.04
CA ALA A 127 7.38 1.69 -1.05
C ALA A 127 8.77 1.34 -1.60
N TYR A 128 8.83 0.83 -2.83
CA TYR A 128 10.08 0.53 -3.53
C TYR A 128 10.92 1.79 -3.75
N TYR A 129 10.30 2.85 -4.27
CA TYR A 129 10.97 4.14 -4.48
C TYR A 129 11.56 4.68 -3.17
N PHE A 130 10.77 4.68 -2.09
CA PHE A 130 11.22 5.13 -0.78
C PHE A 130 12.39 4.28 -0.26
N ALA A 131 12.27 2.95 -0.29
CA ALA A 131 13.31 2.05 0.18
C ALA A 131 14.62 2.24 -0.59
N LYS A 132 14.55 2.36 -1.92
CA LYS A 132 15.70 2.64 -2.79
C LYS A 132 16.36 3.97 -2.42
N ARG A 133 15.58 5.03 -2.26
CA ARG A 133 16.11 6.35 -1.86
C ARG A 133 16.76 6.29 -0.47
N ALA A 134 16.10 5.67 0.49
CA ALA A 134 16.61 5.56 1.86
C ALA A 134 17.91 4.77 1.94
N VAL A 135 17.99 3.63 1.24
CA VAL A 135 19.21 2.80 1.19
C VAL A 135 20.35 3.55 0.50
N ASN A 136 20.10 4.21 -0.63
CA ASN A 136 21.14 4.94 -1.36
C ASN A 136 21.70 6.13 -0.57
N GLN A 137 20.82 6.91 0.08
CA GLN A 137 21.25 8.04 0.91
C GLN A 137 22.13 7.59 2.07
N ALA A 138 21.76 6.49 2.71
CA ALA A 138 22.52 6.00 3.84
C ALA A 138 23.82 5.30 3.40
N ARG A 139 23.96 4.82 2.16
CA ARG A 139 25.26 4.38 1.60
C ARG A 139 26.21 5.54 1.36
N ALA A 140 25.70 6.63 0.78
CA ALA A 140 26.49 7.84 0.50
C ALA A 140 27.00 8.52 1.78
N ALA A 141 26.33 8.33 2.92
CA ALA A 141 26.77 8.89 4.21
C ALA A 141 27.97 8.16 4.85
N PHE A 142 28.32 6.95 4.36
CA PHE A 142 29.43 6.13 4.89
C PHE A 142 30.53 5.85 3.84
N SER A 143 30.45 6.49 2.67
CA SER A 143 31.49 6.51 1.64
C SER A 143 32.33 7.77 1.75
#